data_AF-A0A382V8S5-F1
#
_entry.id   AF-A0A382V8S5-F1
#
_cell.length_a   1.000
_cell.length_b   1.000
_cell.length_c   1.000
_cell.angle_alpha   90.00
_cell.angle_beta   90.00
_cell.angle_gamma   90.00
#
_symmetry.space_group_name_H-M   'P 1'
#
loop_
_entity.id
_entity.type
_entity.pdbx_description
1 polymer ?
#
loop_
_entity_poly.entity_id
_entity_poly.type
_entity_poly.pdbx_seq_one_letter_code
_entity_poly.pdbx_strand_id
1 'polypeptide(L)'
;DAVVEAAGEVAEGKWDDEFVLDIYQTGSGTSTNMNANEVMARRASQILGKDGGVHPNDHVNFGQSSNDVIPSAIHVSARVALERDLLPALIHLRNALSAKAVAFDHIVKSGRTHLMDATPVRLGQQFGGYSQQLTKGIDRVSRASKELIELALGGTAVGTGINTHPEFAARAIAFLSEELELEFREAEDHFEAQAAKDGVVSTAGALNTIATSFFKIADDVRWLASGPTSGLHEIRIPAIQPGSSIMPGKVNPVMSEAMMMVAARVMGNHTTVTIAGQRGNFELNVM
;
A
#
# COMPACT_ATOMS: atom_id res chain seq x y z
N ASP A 1 -28.84 -12.31 -5.00
CA ASP A 1 -29.41 -11.00 -4.66
C ASP A 1 -29.10 -10.59 -3.23
N ALA A 2 -29.71 -11.16 -2.19
CA ALA A 2 -29.44 -10.75 -0.80
C ALA A 2 -27.96 -10.84 -0.39
N VAL A 3 -27.21 -11.85 -0.86
CA VAL A 3 -25.75 -11.95 -0.63
C VAL A 3 -25.00 -10.84 -1.35
N VAL A 4 -25.42 -10.45 -2.56
CA VAL A 4 -24.78 -9.38 -3.34
C VAL A 4 -25.02 -8.03 -2.67
N GLU A 5 -26.23 -7.77 -2.20
CA GLU A 5 -26.55 -6.55 -1.45
C GLU A 5 -25.74 -6.46 -0.14
N ALA A 6 -25.67 -7.56 0.63
CA ALA A 6 -24.86 -7.61 1.84
C ALA A 6 -23.36 -7.42 1.56
N ALA A 7 -22.83 -8.04 0.50
CA ALA A 7 -21.44 -7.88 0.09
C ALA A 7 -21.13 -6.43 -0.34
N GLY A 8 -22.07 -5.78 -1.04
CA GLY A 8 -21.96 -4.37 -1.39
C GLY A 8 -21.90 -3.46 -0.16
N GLU A 9 -22.76 -3.69 0.84
CA GLU A 9 -22.70 -2.94 2.10
C GLU A 9 -21.37 -3.13 2.85
N VAL A 10 -20.81 -4.35 2.83
CA VAL A 10 -19.48 -4.63 3.42
C VAL A 10 -18.38 -3.90 2.64
N ALA A 11 -18.41 -3.94 1.31
CA ALA A 11 -17.42 -3.25 0.47
C ALA A 11 -17.46 -1.72 0.63
N GLU A 12 -18.62 -1.16 0.98
CA GLU A 12 -18.81 0.27 1.32
C GLU A 12 -18.35 0.64 2.73
N GLY A 13 -17.89 -0.33 3.54
CA GLY A 13 -17.42 -0.12 4.91
C GLY A 13 -18.52 0.07 5.95
N LYS A 14 -19.79 -0.25 5.63
CA LYS A 14 -20.92 -0.09 6.58
C LYS A 14 -20.85 -1.01 7.79
N TRP A 15 -20.07 -2.09 7.69
CA TRP A 15 -19.98 -3.16 8.68
C TRP A 15 -18.55 -3.40 9.17
N ASP A 16 -17.65 -2.43 9.03
CA ASP A 16 -16.23 -2.57 9.43
C ASP A 16 -16.06 -2.95 10.92
N ASP A 17 -16.96 -2.46 11.79
CA ASP A 17 -16.95 -2.77 13.23
C ASP A 17 -17.22 -4.26 13.53
N GLU A 18 -17.72 -5.04 12.56
CA GLU A 18 -17.98 -6.48 12.69
C GLU A 18 -16.75 -7.34 12.33
N PHE A 19 -15.67 -6.74 11.86
CA PHE A 19 -14.41 -7.41 11.53
C PHE A 19 -13.39 -7.26 12.67
N VAL A 20 -13.65 -7.97 13.78
CA VAL A 20 -12.94 -7.80 15.06
C VAL A 20 -11.65 -8.61 15.19
N LEU A 21 -11.27 -9.38 14.16
CA LEU A 21 -10.12 -10.27 14.21
C LEU A 21 -8.78 -9.52 14.12
N ASP A 22 -7.81 -9.95 14.92
CA ASP A 22 -6.44 -9.44 14.86
C ASP A 22 -5.71 -9.97 13.61
N ILE A 23 -4.69 -9.24 13.15
CA ILE A 23 -3.75 -9.70 12.13
C ILE A 23 -2.98 -10.95 12.58
N TYR A 24 -2.78 -11.14 13.89
CA TYR A 24 -2.22 -12.35 14.48
C TYR A 24 -3.28 -13.46 14.62
N GLN A 25 -3.65 -14.05 13.49
CA GLN A 25 -4.64 -15.12 13.37
C GLN A 25 -4.04 -16.37 12.71
N THR A 26 -4.88 -17.29 12.20
CA THR A 26 -4.41 -18.37 11.34
C THR A 26 -3.66 -17.81 10.13
N GLY A 27 -2.50 -18.36 9.82
CA GLY A 27 -1.62 -17.85 8.76
C GLY A 27 -2.22 -17.87 7.34
N SER A 28 -3.22 -18.71 7.10
CA SER A 28 -4.01 -18.75 5.87
C SER A 28 -5.07 -17.64 5.77
N GLY A 29 -5.31 -16.88 6.85
CA GLY A 29 -6.40 -15.90 6.95
C GLY A 29 -7.81 -16.52 6.97
N THR A 30 -7.94 -17.84 7.18
CA THR A 30 -9.25 -18.52 7.24
C THR A 30 -10.21 -17.88 8.23
N SER A 31 -9.73 -17.39 9.37
CA SER A 31 -10.58 -16.69 10.35
C SER A 31 -11.21 -15.43 9.74
N THR A 32 -10.42 -14.60 9.04
CA THR A 32 -10.93 -13.41 8.32
C THR A 32 -11.88 -13.79 7.18
N ASN A 33 -11.55 -14.83 6.40
CA ASN A 33 -12.45 -15.33 5.36
C ASN A 33 -13.82 -15.73 5.95
N MET A 34 -13.80 -16.47 7.06
CA MET A 34 -15.02 -16.88 7.75
C MET A 34 -15.77 -15.70 8.39
N ASN A 35 -15.07 -14.71 8.94
CA ASN A 35 -15.69 -13.49 9.45
C ASN A 35 -16.47 -12.76 8.34
N ALA A 36 -15.88 -12.63 7.15
CA ALA A 36 -16.55 -12.04 6.00
C ALA A 36 -17.80 -12.85 5.60
N ASN A 37 -17.66 -14.17 5.51
CA ASN A 37 -18.76 -15.07 5.19
C ASN A 37 -19.92 -14.97 6.20
N GLU A 38 -19.62 -14.94 7.49
CA GLU A 38 -20.59 -14.87 8.57
C GLU A 38 -21.31 -13.52 8.61
N VAL A 39 -20.59 -12.41 8.47
CA VAL A 39 -21.19 -11.06 8.41
C VAL A 39 -22.12 -10.96 7.20
N MET A 40 -21.65 -11.35 6.01
CA MET A 40 -22.47 -11.32 4.79
C MET A 40 -23.67 -12.25 4.89
N ALA A 41 -23.51 -13.48 5.39
CA ALA A 41 -24.61 -14.42 5.55
C ALA A 41 -25.65 -13.94 6.57
N ARG A 42 -25.19 -13.36 7.68
CA ARG A 42 -26.06 -12.79 8.70
C ARG A 42 -26.86 -11.63 8.14
N ARG A 43 -26.19 -10.70 7.43
CA ARG A 43 -26.82 -9.54 6.82
C ARG A 43 -27.80 -9.93 5.71
N ALA A 44 -27.42 -10.85 4.83
CA ALA A 44 -28.29 -11.38 3.79
C ALA A 44 -29.54 -12.07 4.38
N SER A 45 -29.39 -12.80 5.50
CA SER A 45 -30.52 -13.41 6.22
C SER A 45 -31.48 -12.36 6.79
N GLN A 46 -30.96 -11.22 7.27
CA GLN A 46 -31.78 -10.09 7.72
C GLN A 46 -32.54 -9.43 6.56
N ILE A 47 -31.89 -9.22 5.41
CA ILE A 47 -32.51 -8.68 4.19
C ILE A 47 -33.68 -9.56 3.74
N LEU A 48 -33.52 -10.88 3.82
CA LEU A 48 -34.59 -11.84 3.50
C LEU A 48 -35.69 -11.94 4.57
N GLY A 49 -35.50 -11.34 5.75
CA GLY A 49 -36.41 -11.49 6.90
C GLY A 49 -36.48 -12.93 7.42
N LYS A 50 -35.47 -13.77 7.14
CA LYS A 50 -35.43 -15.18 7.53
C LYS A 50 -34.11 -15.49 8.24
N ASP A 51 -34.19 -15.66 9.55
CA ASP A 51 -33.01 -16.02 10.34
C ASP A 51 -32.46 -17.39 9.91
N GLY A 52 -31.14 -17.48 9.72
CA GLY A 52 -30.49 -18.66 9.15
C GLY A 52 -30.87 -18.97 7.69
N GLY A 53 -31.43 -18.01 6.94
CA GLY A 53 -31.81 -18.20 5.53
C GLY A 53 -30.63 -18.33 4.58
N VAL A 54 -29.45 -17.80 4.95
CA VAL A 54 -28.21 -17.88 4.18
C VAL A 54 -27.13 -18.54 5.03
N HIS A 55 -26.50 -19.59 4.50
CA HIS A 55 -25.41 -20.28 5.16
C HIS A 55 -24.05 -19.70 4.73
N PRO A 56 -23.11 -19.41 5.67
CA PRO A 56 -21.83 -18.79 5.34
C PRO A 56 -20.99 -19.66 4.38
N ASN A 57 -20.91 -20.98 4.59
CA ASN A 57 -20.13 -21.84 3.70
C ASN A 57 -20.87 -22.18 2.40
N ASP A 58 -22.02 -22.83 2.52
CA ASP A 58 -22.79 -23.36 1.39
C ASP A 58 -23.35 -22.30 0.43
N HIS A 59 -23.45 -21.03 0.83
CA HIS A 59 -23.93 -19.96 -0.05
C HIS A 59 -22.89 -18.85 -0.30
N VAL A 60 -22.24 -18.33 0.75
CA VAL A 60 -21.31 -17.20 0.58
C VAL A 60 -19.93 -17.67 0.11
N ASN A 61 -19.40 -18.73 0.73
CA ASN A 61 -18.11 -19.34 0.39
C ASN A 61 -18.24 -20.47 -0.66
N PHE A 62 -19.35 -20.54 -1.41
CA PHE A 62 -19.60 -21.64 -2.32
C PHE A 62 -18.52 -21.70 -3.42
N GLY A 63 -17.88 -22.85 -3.57
CA GLY A 63 -16.82 -23.07 -4.56
C GLY A 63 -15.49 -22.37 -4.28
N GLN A 64 -15.30 -21.83 -3.06
CA GLN A 64 -14.11 -21.06 -2.65
C GLN A 64 -13.37 -21.75 -1.51
N SER A 65 -12.12 -21.33 -1.30
CA SER A 65 -11.27 -21.71 -0.16
C SER A 65 -10.71 -20.45 0.49
N SER A 66 -10.36 -20.49 1.77
CA SER A 66 -9.56 -19.37 2.31
C SER A 66 -8.21 -19.25 1.61
N ASN A 67 -7.68 -20.38 1.11
CA ASN A 67 -6.33 -20.46 0.56
C ASN A 67 -6.21 -19.85 -0.85
N ASP A 68 -7.33 -19.60 -1.54
CA ASP A 68 -7.35 -18.84 -2.79
C ASP A 68 -8.00 -17.46 -2.64
N VAL A 69 -8.98 -17.30 -1.74
CA VAL A 69 -9.64 -16.01 -1.46
C VAL A 69 -8.69 -15.02 -0.77
N ILE A 70 -8.01 -15.42 0.31
CA ILE A 70 -7.14 -14.50 1.09
C ILE A 70 -5.96 -13.96 0.27
N PRO A 71 -5.16 -14.77 -0.43
CA PRO A 71 -4.11 -14.22 -1.31
C PRO A 71 -4.66 -13.30 -2.40
N SER A 72 -5.84 -13.61 -2.95
CA SER A 72 -6.50 -12.73 -3.92
C SER A 72 -6.91 -11.39 -3.29
N ALA A 73 -7.48 -11.41 -2.09
CA ALA A 73 -7.85 -10.20 -1.35
C ALA A 73 -6.62 -9.34 -1.00
N ILE A 74 -5.48 -9.96 -0.68
CA ILE A 74 -4.21 -9.24 -0.46
C ILE A 74 -3.78 -8.50 -1.74
N HIS A 75 -3.79 -9.18 -2.89
CA HIS A 75 -3.42 -8.56 -4.17
C HIS A 75 -4.37 -7.44 -4.57
N VAL A 76 -5.69 -7.68 -4.48
CA VAL A 76 -6.72 -6.67 -4.78
C VAL A 76 -6.56 -5.44 -3.88
N SER A 77 -6.53 -5.63 -2.56
CA SER A 77 -6.46 -4.51 -1.61
C SER A 77 -5.17 -3.70 -1.76
N ALA A 78 -4.02 -4.37 -1.90
CA ALA A 78 -2.73 -3.70 -2.10
C ALA A 78 -2.72 -2.93 -3.42
N ARG A 79 -3.14 -3.54 -4.53
CA ARG A 79 -3.17 -2.88 -5.85
C ARG A 79 -4.12 -1.69 -5.87
N VAL A 80 -5.31 -1.81 -5.27
CA VAL A 80 -6.26 -0.69 -5.13
C VAL A 80 -5.62 0.46 -4.35
N ALA A 81 -4.97 0.20 -3.21
CA ALA A 81 -4.29 1.25 -2.42
C ALA A 81 -3.11 1.89 -3.18
N LEU A 82 -2.37 1.12 -3.97
CA LEU A 82 -1.29 1.66 -4.81
C LEU A 82 -1.81 2.61 -5.88
N GLU A 83 -2.85 2.20 -6.62
CA GLU A 83 -3.40 2.95 -7.75
C GLU A 83 -4.26 4.16 -7.32
N ARG A 84 -5.07 4.01 -6.27
CA ARG A 84 -6.01 5.04 -5.84
C ARG A 84 -5.43 6.03 -4.83
N ASP A 85 -4.48 5.61 -4.01
CA ASP A 85 -3.93 6.47 -2.94
C ASP A 85 -2.47 6.84 -3.20
N LEU A 86 -1.58 5.86 -3.30
CA LEU A 86 -0.14 6.10 -3.28
C LEU A 86 0.36 6.78 -4.56
N LEU A 87 0.02 6.27 -5.74
CA LEU A 87 0.46 6.83 -7.01
C LEU A 87 0.00 8.29 -7.19
N PRO A 88 -1.27 8.65 -6.93
CA PRO A 88 -1.72 10.04 -6.92
C PRO A 88 -0.95 10.93 -5.93
N ALA A 89 -0.70 10.44 -4.71
CA ALA A 89 0.06 11.19 -3.71
C ALA A 89 1.53 11.42 -4.14
N LEU A 90 2.17 10.42 -4.75
CA LEU A 90 3.52 10.53 -5.31
C LEU A 90 3.58 11.54 -6.45
N ILE A 91 2.59 11.51 -7.35
CA ILE A 91 2.44 12.46 -8.45
C ILE A 91 2.27 13.89 -7.92
N HIS A 92 1.43 14.07 -6.91
CA HIS A 92 1.24 15.36 -6.27
C HIS A 92 2.56 15.91 -5.69
N LEU A 93 3.27 15.11 -4.89
CA LEU A 93 4.54 15.51 -4.28
C LEU A 93 5.62 15.78 -5.34
N ARG A 94 5.74 14.95 -6.38
CA ARG A 94 6.64 15.17 -7.52
C ARG A 94 6.36 16.53 -8.17
N ASN A 95 5.10 16.83 -8.46
CA ASN A 95 4.72 18.08 -9.12
C ASN A 95 5.03 19.30 -8.23
N ALA A 96 4.80 19.19 -6.92
CA ALA A 96 5.16 20.26 -5.97
C ALA A 96 6.68 20.50 -5.92
N LEU A 97 7.49 19.43 -5.89
CA LEU A 97 8.95 19.52 -5.94
C LEU A 97 9.44 20.09 -7.27
N SER A 98 8.84 19.70 -8.39
CA SER A 98 9.15 20.23 -9.73
C SER A 98 8.84 21.73 -9.83
N ALA A 99 7.68 22.17 -9.31
CA ALA A 99 7.33 23.58 -9.26
C ALA A 99 8.32 24.39 -8.42
N LYS A 100 8.79 23.84 -7.28
CA LYS A 100 9.85 24.46 -6.48
C LYS A 100 11.20 24.47 -7.19
N ALA A 101 11.53 23.43 -7.96
CA ALA A 101 12.74 23.40 -8.76
C ALA A 101 12.77 24.58 -9.76
N VAL A 102 11.67 24.83 -10.47
CA VAL A 102 11.55 25.98 -11.39
C VAL A 102 11.63 27.30 -10.63
N ALA A 103 10.86 27.45 -9.54
CA ALA A 103 10.84 28.68 -8.75
C ALA A 103 12.21 29.04 -8.16
N PHE A 104 13.03 28.04 -7.84
CA PHE A 104 14.34 28.21 -7.20
C PHE A 104 15.52 28.16 -8.18
N ASP A 105 15.29 28.06 -9.49
CA ASP A 105 16.39 27.87 -10.44
C ASP A 105 17.33 29.07 -10.52
N HIS A 106 16.87 30.28 -10.20
CA HIS A 106 17.71 31.49 -10.19
C HIS A 106 18.55 31.66 -8.90
N ILE A 107 18.33 30.84 -7.87
CA ILE A 107 18.97 30.98 -6.56
C ILE A 107 20.25 30.16 -6.53
N VAL A 108 21.41 30.83 -6.46
CA VAL A 108 22.73 30.18 -6.30
C VAL A 108 23.04 30.00 -4.81
N LYS A 109 23.56 28.83 -4.44
CA LYS A 109 24.00 28.48 -3.08
C LYS A 109 25.28 27.65 -3.11
N SER A 110 25.96 27.52 -1.96
CA SER A 110 27.08 26.59 -1.81
C SER A 110 26.57 25.15 -1.95
N GLY A 111 27.23 24.36 -2.81
CA GLY A 111 27.06 22.91 -2.80
C GLY A 111 27.68 22.32 -1.53
N ARG A 112 27.25 21.11 -1.12
CA ARG A 112 27.91 20.37 -0.04
C ARG A 112 28.13 18.91 -0.40
N THR A 113 29.36 18.46 -0.26
CA THR A 113 29.74 17.04 -0.33
C THR A 113 30.52 16.71 0.94
N HIS A 114 30.26 15.54 1.54
CA HIS A 114 30.79 15.20 2.88
C HIS A 114 30.44 16.25 3.97
N LEU A 115 29.35 17.01 3.79
CA LEU A 115 28.94 18.16 4.60
C LEU A 115 29.89 19.38 4.57
N MET A 116 30.93 19.36 3.73
CA MET A 116 31.87 20.46 3.53
C MET A 116 31.41 21.37 2.39
N ASP A 117 31.83 22.65 2.41
CA ASP A 117 31.57 23.59 1.33
C ASP A 117 32.17 23.10 0.00
N ALA A 118 31.40 23.25 -1.08
CA ALA A 118 31.78 22.81 -2.42
C ALA A 118 31.50 23.91 -3.47
N THR A 119 31.63 23.56 -4.76
CA THR A 119 31.32 24.49 -5.84
C THR A 119 29.84 24.91 -5.82
N PRO A 120 29.50 26.12 -6.33
CA PRO A 120 28.13 26.59 -6.34
C PRO A 120 27.18 25.69 -7.14
N VAL A 121 25.96 25.57 -6.65
CA VAL A 121 24.82 24.94 -7.33
C VAL A 121 23.61 25.86 -7.26
N ARG A 122 22.61 25.65 -8.11
CA ARG A 122 21.33 26.34 -7.98
C ARG A 122 20.38 25.52 -7.12
N LEU A 123 19.62 26.18 -6.25
CA LEU A 123 18.64 25.50 -5.38
C LEU A 123 17.59 24.76 -6.23
N GLY A 124 17.25 25.30 -7.40
CA GLY A 124 16.40 24.62 -8.38
C GLY A 124 17.00 23.30 -8.89
N GLN A 125 18.31 23.21 -9.13
CA GLN A 125 18.97 21.96 -9.52
C GLN A 125 18.84 20.89 -8.43
N GLN A 126 19.01 21.29 -7.16
CA GLN A 126 18.87 20.39 -6.01
C GLN A 126 17.43 19.85 -5.90
N PHE A 127 16.41 20.72 -5.99
CA PHE A 127 15.00 20.30 -5.96
C PHE A 127 14.59 19.50 -7.20
N GLY A 128 15.19 19.78 -8.35
CA GLY A 128 15.04 18.96 -9.56
C GLY A 128 15.52 17.52 -9.35
N GLY A 129 16.61 17.34 -8.60
CA GLY A 129 17.06 16.03 -8.16
C GLY A 129 16.03 15.29 -7.31
N TYR A 130 15.38 15.96 -6.35
CA TYR A 130 14.31 15.36 -5.54
C TYR A 130 13.10 14.98 -6.40
N SER A 131 12.66 15.87 -7.28
CA SER A 131 11.60 15.57 -8.25
C SER A 131 11.93 14.35 -9.09
N GLN A 132 13.19 14.20 -9.52
CA GLN A 132 13.61 13.03 -10.31
C GLN A 132 13.62 11.73 -9.49
N GLN A 133 13.96 11.77 -8.20
CA GLN A 133 13.82 10.61 -7.30
C GLN A 133 12.36 10.15 -7.24
N LEU A 134 11.42 11.09 -7.13
CA LEU A 134 9.98 10.82 -7.14
C LEU A 134 9.50 10.26 -8.48
N THR A 135 9.92 10.83 -9.61
CA THR A 135 9.60 10.31 -10.96
C THR A 135 10.00 8.84 -11.08
N LYS A 136 11.26 8.51 -10.72
CA LYS A 136 11.73 7.12 -10.74
C LYS A 136 11.03 6.25 -9.68
N GLY A 137 10.53 6.84 -8.59
CA GLY A 137 9.73 6.14 -7.58
C GLY A 137 8.38 5.72 -8.13
N ILE A 138 7.68 6.63 -8.80
CA ILE A 138 6.39 6.37 -9.47
C ILE A 138 6.54 5.22 -10.47
N ASP A 139 7.59 5.22 -11.31
CA ASP A 139 7.83 4.14 -12.26
C ASP A 139 8.10 2.78 -11.59
N ARG A 140 8.68 2.76 -10.38
CA ARG A 140 8.88 1.52 -9.61
C ARG A 140 7.58 1.02 -9.04
N VAL A 141 6.76 1.90 -8.45
CA VAL A 141 5.45 1.52 -7.88
C VAL A 141 4.49 1.08 -8.98
N SER A 142 4.45 1.77 -10.12
CA SER A 142 3.61 1.36 -11.24
C SER A 142 3.98 -0.02 -11.78
N ARG A 143 5.28 -0.36 -11.83
CA ARG A 143 5.72 -1.73 -12.16
C ARG A 143 5.36 -2.73 -11.07
N ALA A 144 5.63 -2.39 -9.81
CA ALA A 144 5.29 -3.23 -8.66
C ALA A 144 3.78 -3.47 -8.48
N SER A 145 2.94 -2.54 -8.91
CA SER A 145 1.48 -2.71 -8.95
C SER A 145 1.09 -3.83 -9.91
N LYS A 146 1.84 -4.03 -11.01
CA LYS A 146 1.57 -5.09 -11.99
C LYS A 146 1.89 -6.50 -11.48
N GLU A 147 2.77 -6.61 -10.49
CA GLU A 147 3.05 -7.89 -9.80
C GLU A 147 1.83 -8.42 -9.03
N LEU A 148 0.79 -7.59 -8.84
CA LEU A 148 -0.43 -7.89 -8.09
C LEU A 148 -1.65 -8.08 -8.99
N ILE A 149 -1.47 -8.22 -10.31
CA ILE A 149 -2.58 -8.43 -11.27
C ILE A 149 -3.14 -9.85 -11.16
N GLU A 150 -2.28 -10.83 -10.90
CA GLU A 150 -2.67 -12.23 -10.84
C GLU A 150 -3.33 -12.57 -9.52
N LEU A 151 -4.48 -13.24 -9.58
CA LEU A 151 -5.24 -13.66 -8.41
C LEU A 151 -5.26 -15.19 -8.30
N ALA A 152 -5.03 -15.69 -7.08
CA ALA A 152 -5.05 -17.12 -6.77
C ALA A 152 -6.47 -17.73 -6.83
N LEU A 153 -7.51 -16.90 -6.90
CA LEU A 153 -8.92 -17.29 -6.88
C LEU A 153 -9.19 -18.38 -7.92
N GLY A 154 -9.75 -19.51 -7.48
CA GLY A 154 -9.96 -20.68 -8.33
C GLY A 154 -9.01 -21.84 -8.04
N GLY A 155 -7.87 -21.61 -7.38
CA GLY A 155 -6.95 -22.67 -6.96
C GLY A 155 -7.50 -23.56 -5.82
N THR A 156 -8.54 -23.10 -5.13
CA THR A 156 -9.19 -23.74 -3.99
C THR A 156 -8.24 -24.15 -2.87
N ALA A 157 -8.20 -25.42 -2.47
CA ALA A 157 -7.48 -25.83 -1.26
C ALA A 157 -5.97 -25.80 -1.44
N VAL A 158 -5.47 -26.25 -2.59
CA VAL A 158 -4.05 -26.59 -2.83
C VAL A 158 -3.55 -26.24 -4.24
N GLY A 159 -4.34 -25.51 -5.04
CA GLY A 159 -3.98 -25.09 -6.40
C GLY A 159 -4.58 -25.91 -7.53
N THR A 160 -5.36 -26.96 -7.23
CA THR A 160 -5.92 -27.86 -8.25
C THR A 160 -7.26 -27.41 -8.83
N GLY A 161 -7.95 -26.48 -8.18
CA GLY A 161 -9.32 -26.11 -8.53
C GLY A 161 -10.35 -27.19 -8.23
N ILE A 162 -10.06 -28.13 -7.33
CA ILE A 162 -11.06 -29.13 -6.90
C ILE A 162 -12.23 -28.44 -6.21
N ASN A 163 -13.45 -28.93 -6.46
CA ASN A 163 -14.70 -28.43 -5.90
C ASN A 163 -15.08 -26.98 -6.29
N THR A 164 -14.50 -26.43 -7.36
CA THR A 164 -14.98 -25.18 -7.98
C THR A 164 -15.43 -25.42 -9.42
N HIS A 165 -16.25 -24.51 -9.95
CA HIS A 165 -16.69 -24.57 -11.34
C HIS A 165 -15.54 -24.12 -12.26
N PRO A 166 -15.30 -24.76 -13.42
CA PRO A 166 -14.19 -24.39 -14.32
C PRO A 166 -14.20 -22.93 -14.80
N GLU A 167 -15.37 -22.29 -14.83
CA GLU A 167 -15.52 -20.87 -15.22
C GLU A 167 -15.52 -19.90 -14.03
N PHE A 168 -15.46 -20.38 -12.79
CA PHE A 168 -15.64 -19.56 -11.60
C PHE A 168 -14.61 -18.42 -11.53
N ALA A 169 -13.32 -18.77 -11.59
CA ALA A 169 -12.23 -17.81 -11.49
C ALA A 169 -12.31 -16.74 -12.59
N ALA A 170 -12.32 -17.18 -13.85
CA ALA A 170 -12.40 -16.28 -15.01
C ALA A 170 -13.57 -15.27 -14.91
N ARG A 171 -14.77 -15.74 -14.50
CA ARG A 171 -15.95 -14.87 -14.40
C ARG A 171 -15.89 -13.94 -13.19
N ALA A 172 -15.46 -14.43 -12.03
CA ALA A 172 -15.35 -13.62 -10.82
C ALA A 172 -14.28 -12.53 -10.97
N ILE A 173 -13.12 -12.85 -11.56
CA ILE A 173 -12.02 -11.91 -11.77
C ILE A 173 -12.39 -10.86 -12.82
N ALA A 174 -13.12 -11.25 -13.89
CA ALA A 174 -13.63 -10.29 -14.86
C ALA A 174 -14.59 -9.27 -14.20
N PHE A 175 -15.50 -9.75 -13.35
CA PHE A 175 -16.40 -8.88 -12.59
C PHE A 175 -15.64 -7.93 -11.65
N LEU A 176 -14.64 -8.45 -10.91
CA LEU A 176 -13.78 -7.63 -10.06
C LEU A 176 -13.03 -6.56 -10.85
N SER A 177 -12.53 -6.90 -12.04
CA SER A 177 -11.79 -5.97 -12.89
C SER A 177 -12.67 -4.84 -13.41
N GLU A 178 -13.90 -5.16 -13.81
CA GLU A 178 -14.91 -4.20 -14.25
C GLU A 178 -15.29 -3.26 -13.09
N GLU A 179 -15.66 -3.82 -11.94
CA GLU A 179 -16.11 -3.05 -10.77
C GLU A 179 -15.02 -2.11 -10.22
N LEU A 180 -13.77 -2.56 -10.21
CA LEU A 180 -12.66 -1.77 -9.67
C LEU A 180 -12.00 -0.85 -10.71
N GLU A 181 -12.38 -0.96 -11.98
CA GLU A 181 -11.69 -0.31 -13.11
C GLU A 181 -10.17 -0.58 -13.12
N LEU A 182 -9.78 -1.79 -12.71
CA LEU A 182 -8.39 -2.22 -12.60
C LEU A 182 -8.25 -3.61 -13.22
N GLU A 183 -7.21 -3.79 -14.03
CA GLU A 183 -6.94 -5.11 -14.62
C GLU A 183 -6.51 -6.11 -13.55
N PHE A 184 -7.22 -7.23 -13.48
CA PHE A 184 -6.84 -8.46 -12.79
C PHE A 184 -7.00 -9.66 -13.73
N ARG A 185 -6.25 -10.72 -13.47
CA ARG A 185 -6.36 -11.99 -14.22
C ARG A 185 -6.15 -13.19 -13.30
N GLU A 186 -6.61 -14.36 -13.72
CA GLU A 186 -6.30 -15.61 -13.04
C GLU A 186 -4.79 -15.85 -13.06
N ALA A 187 -4.25 -16.36 -11.95
CA ALA A 187 -2.84 -16.73 -11.86
C ALA A 187 -2.45 -17.72 -12.96
N GLU A 188 -1.26 -17.56 -13.52
CA GLU A 188 -0.76 -18.50 -14.53
C GLU A 188 -0.51 -19.89 -13.93
N ASP A 189 -0.14 -19.95 -12.64
CA ASP A 189 0.03 -21.18 -11.87
C ASP A 189 -0.51 -20.99 -10.45
N HIS A 190 -1.56 -21.75 -10.09
CA HIS A 190 -2.19 -21.66 -8.78
C HIS A 190 -1.32 -22.21 -7.64
N PHE A 191 -0.39 -23.12 -7.92
CA PHE A 191 0.53 -23.62 -6.89
C PHE A 191 1.49 -22.52 -6.46
N GLU A 192 2.03 -21.75 -7.41
CA GLU A 192 2.85 -20.56 -7.11
C GLU A 192 2.05 -19.54 -6.30
N ALA A 193 0.86 -19.16 -6.79
CA ALA A 193 0.06 -18.10 -6.19
C ALA A 193 -0.37 -18.41 -4.73
N GLN A 194 -0.54 -19.70 -4.41
CA GLN A 194 -0.87 -20.16 -3.05
C GLN A 194 0.38 -20.39 -2.18
N ALA A 195 1.42 -21.04 -2.72
CA ALA A 195 2.61 -21.44 -1.97
C ALA A 195 3.61 -20.31 -1.69
N ALA A 196 3.63 -19.27 -2.53
CA ALA A 196 4.55 -18.14 -2.41
C ALA A 196 3.80 -16.81 -2.29
N LYS A 197 4.53 -15.73 -1.95
CA LYS A 197 3.99 -14.35 -1.88
C LYS A 197 4.97 -13.38 -2.53
N ASP A 198 5.59 -13.81 -3.63
CA ASP A 198 6.72 -13.13 -4.24
C ASP A 198 6.32 -11.79 -4.88
N GLY A 199 5.12 -11.71 -5.45
CA GLY A 199 4.54 -10.44 -5.91
C GLY A 199 4.47 -9.40 -4.80
N VAL A 200 3.96 -9.79 -3.62
CA VAL A 200 3.91 -8.92 -2.43
C VAL A 200 5.30 -8.52 -1.93
N VAL A 201 6.27 -9.45 -1.93
CA VAL A 201 7.66 -9.16 -1.53
C VAL A 201 8.31 -8.16 -2.50
N SER A 202 8.12 -8.35 -3.81
CA SER A 202 8.59 -7.46 -4.86
C SER A 202 8.00 -6.05 -4.69
N THR A 203 6.69 -5.97 -4.43
CA THR A 203 6.00 -4.70 -4.14
C THR A 203 6.57 -4.01 -2.90
N ALA A 204 6.81 -4.74 -1.81
CA ALA A 204 7.42 -4.19 -0.60
C ALA A 204 8.83 -3.62 -0.87
N GLY A 205 9.61 -4.23 -1.76
CA GLY A 205 10.92 -3.72 -2.19
C GLY A 205 10.85 -2.38 -2.93
N ALA A 206 9.83 -2.20 -3.78
CA ALA A 206 9.59 -0.93 -4.45
C ALA A 206 9.22 0.18 -3.44
N LEU A 207 8.36 -0.13 -2.46
CA LEU A 207 7.98 0.79 -1.38
C LEU A 207 9.18 1.15 -0.49
N ASN A 208 10.02 0.16 -0.16
CA ASN A 208 11.26 0.38 0.58
C ASN A 208 12.20 1.35 -0.17
N THR A 209 12.32 1.21 -1.49
CA THR A 209 13.13 2.12 -2.30
C THR A 209 12.62 3.56 -2.23
N ILE A 210 11.31 3.77 -2.27
CA ILE A 210 10.73 5.12 -2.11
C ILE A 210 10.96 5.66 -0.70
N ALA A 211 10.82 4.83 0.33
CA ALA A 211 11.09 5.24 1.70
C ALA A 211 12.53 5.79 1.87
N THR A 212 13.53 5.16 1.25
CA THR A 212 14.91 5.71 1.25
C THR A 212 14.99 7.10 0.62
N SER A 213 14.24 7.33 -0.47
CA SER A 213 14.20 8.62 -1.16
C SER A 213 13.50 9.68 -0.32
N PHE A 214 12.37 9.33 0.31
CA PHE A 214 11.65 10.20 1.23
C PHE A 214 12.47 10.61 2.44
N PHE A 215 13.18 9.67 3.06
CA PHE A 215 14.05 9.96 4.19
C PHE A 215 15.10 11.01 3.81
N LYS A 216 15.76 10.80 2.66
CA LYS A 216 16.78 11.73 2.14
C LYS A 216 16.20 13.11 1.76
N ILE A 217 15.03 13.18 1.15
CA ILE A 217 14.41 14.46 0.78
C ILE A 217 13.99 15.23 2.04
N ALA A 218 13.32 14.55 2.97
CA ALA A 218 12.86 15.14 4.22
C ALA A 218 14.02 15.65 5.10
N ASP A 219 15.11 14.88 5.19
CA ASP A 219 16.29 15.26 5.97
C ASP A 219 17.01 16.46 5.36
N ASP A 220 17.15 16.52 4.03
CA ASP A 220 17.71 17.71 3.38
C ASP A 220 16.85 18.95 3.66
N VAL A 221 15.52 18.87 3.49
CA VAL A 221 14.62 20.00 3.76
C VAL A 221 14.78 20.46 5.22
N ARG A 222 14.91 19.52 6.16
CA ARG A 222 15.16 19.81 7.57
C ARG A 222 16.49 20.54 7.79
N TRP A 223 17.58 20.05 7.19
CA TRP A 223 18.90 20.68 7.32
C TRP A 223 18.95 22.07 6.67
N LEU A 224 18.39 22.21 5.47
CA LEU A 224 18.30 23.49 4.76
C LEU A 224 17.53 24.53 5.57
N ALA A 225 16.51 24.12 6.33
CA ALA A 225 15.69 24.98 7.17
C ALA A 225 16.26 25.23 8.58
N SER A 226 17.33 24.54 8.98
CA SER A 226 17.91 24.64 10.33
C SER A 226 18.32 26.08 10.64
N GLY A 227 17.95 26.60 11.82
CA GLY A 227 18.15 28.01 12.17
C GLY A 227 17.27 28.45 13.35
N PRO A 228 16.97 29.76 13.50
CA PRO A 228 17.18 30.81 12.51
C PRO A 228 18.58 31.45 12.49
N THR A 229 19.39 31.31 13.55
CA THR A 229 20.67 32.05 13.68
C THR A 229 21.92 31.17 13.65
N SER A 230 21.79 29.89 13.99
CA SER A 230 22.94 29.00 14.26
C SER A 230 22.91 27.72 13.41
N GLY A 231 22.14 27.72 12.33
CA GLY A 231 22.04 26.63 11.36
C GLY A 231 22.35 27.12 9.94
N LEU A 232 21.92 26.38 8.93
CA LEU A 232 22.15 26.74 7.53
C LEU A 232 21.23 27.88 7.05
N HIS A 233 19.97 27.86 7.48
CA HIS A 233 18.93 28.84 7.18
C HIS A 233 18.82 29.21 5.68
N GLU A 234 19.01 28.24 4.78
CA GLU A 234 18.96 28.43 3.33
C GLU A 234 17.53 28.48 2.80
N ILE A 235 16.59 27.84 3.49
CA ILE A 235 15.15 27.90 3.18
C ILE A 235 14.34 28.21 4.44
N ARG A 236 13.11 28.71 4.22
CA ARG A 236 12.10 28.84 5.26
C ARG A 236 10.96 27.88 4.98
N ILE A 237 10.55 27.15 6.02
CA ILE A 237 9.40 26.23 5.98
C ILE A 237 8.20 26.84 6.70
N PRO A 238 6.96 26.47 6.34
CA PRO A 238 5.76 26.95 7.02
C PRO A 238 5.72 26.54 8.50
N ALA A 239 5.27 27.45 9.36
CA ALA A 239 5.02 27.15 10.76
C ALA A 239 3.63 26.51 10.91
N ILE A 240 3.56 25.18 10.84
CA ILE A 240 2.30 24.42 10.92
C ILE A 240 1.81 24.14 12.35
N GLN A 241 2.68 24.32 13.34
CA GLN A 241 2.32 24.26 14.76
C GLN A 241 3.20 25.24 15.55
N PRO A 242 2.73 25.73 16.72
CA PRO A 242 3.56 26.55 17.61
C PRO A 242 4.81 25.77 18.05
N GLY A 243 6.00 26.18 17.58
CA GLY A 243 7.27 25.48 17.86
C GLY A 243 7.76 25.61 19.30
N SER A 244 7.25 26.63 20.01
CA SER A 244 7.22 26.87 21.46
C SER A 244 6.67 28.28 21.70
N SER A 245 5.84 28.51 22.73
CA SER A 245 5.31 29.84 23.07
C SER A 245 6.39 30.82 23.55
N ILE A 246 7.57 30.33 23.93
CA ILE A 246 8.65 31.13 24.54
C ILE A 246 9.74 31.58 23.55
N MET A 247 9.80 31.00 22.34
CA MET A 247 10.89 31.25 21.38
C MET A 247 10.36 31.81 20.05
N PRO A 248 10.27 33.14 19.90
CA PRO A 248 9.92 33.77 18.63
C PRO A 248 10.87 33.32 17.50
N GLY A 249 10.31 32.94 16.35
CA GLY A 249 11.08 32.55 15.16
C GLY A 249 11.55 31.08 15.13
N LYS A 250 11.34 30.30 16.19
CA LYS A 250 11.60 28.85 16.16
C LYS A 250 10.49 28.12 15.42
N VAL A 251 10.83 27.51 14.28
CA VAL A 251 9.94 26.64 13.51
C VAL A 251 10.53 25.24 13.46
N ASN A 252 9.83 24.26 14.03
CA ASN A 252 10.26 22.86 13.99
C ASN A 252 9.81 22.23 12.65
N PRO A 253 10.66 21.42 12.00
CA PRO A 253 10.37 20.78 10.72
C PRO A 253 9.53 19.50 10.87
N VAL A 254 8.37 19.61 11.53
CA VAL A 254 7.63 18.43 12.01
C VAL A 254 7.06 17.55 10.90
N MET A 255 6.80 18.08 9.70
CA MET A 255 6.46 17.24 8.53
C MET A 255 7.65 16.41 8.06
N SER A 256 8.87 16.96 8.10
CA SER A 256 10.08 16.19 7.76
C SER A 256 10.32 15.10 8.80
N GLU A 257 10.13 15.41 10.09
CA GLU A 257 10.24 14.44 11.18
C GLU A 257 9.23 13.30 11.00
N ALA A 258 7.96 13.61 10.74
CA ALA A 258 6.92 12.62 10.46
C ALA A 258 7.25 11.76 9.24
N MET A 259 7.68 12.36 8.14
CA MET A 259 8.07 11.64 6.92
C MET A 259 9.24 10.67 7.17
N MET A 260 10.25 11.09 7.93
CA MET A 260 11.38 10.22 8.29
C MET A 260 10.96 9.05 9.19
N MET A 261 10.04 9.27 10.14
CA MET A 261 9.48 8.20 10.98
C MET A 261 8.69 7.18 10.15
N VAL A 262 7.84 7.64 9.23
CA VAL A 262 7.09 6.77 8.31
C VAL A 262 8.05 5.98 7.42
N ALA A 263 9.07 6.63 6.85
CA ALA A 263 10.07 5.95 6.02
C ALA A 263 10.80 4.84 6.79
N ALA A 264 11.20 5.10 8.05
CA ALA A 264 11.81 4.07 8.90
C ALA A 264 10.86 2.89 9.18
N ARG A 265 9.56 3.17 9.41
CA ARG A 265 8.55 2.13 9.59
C ARG A 265 8.39 1.27 8.33
N VAL A 266 8.35 1.89 7.14
CA VAL A 266 8.26 1.17 5.86
C VAL A 266 9.47 0.24 5.65
N MET A 267 10.68 0.69 6.00
CA MET A 267 11.88 -0.16 5.93
C MET A 267 11.78 -1.39 6.83
N GLY A 268 11.32 -1.22 8.08
CA GLY A 268 11.09 -2.35 8.99
C GLY A 268 9.95 -3.29 8.55
N ASN A 269 8.87 -2.72 8.01
CA ASN A 269 7.77 -3.50 7.44
C ASN A 269 8.26 -4.33 6.25
N HIS A 270 9.12 -3.79 5.37
CA HIS A 270 9.70 -4.54 4.26
C HIS A 270 10.49 -5.76 4.76
N THR A 271 11.33 -5.61 5.79
CA THR A 271 12.02 -6.76 6.39
C THR A 271 11.04 -7.80 6.91
N THR A 272 9.96 -7.37 7.56
CA THR A 272 8.90 -8.27 8.05
C THR A 272 8.27 -9.05 6.89
N VAL A 273 7.90 -8.37 5.80
CA VAL A 273 7.34 -8.99 4.58
C VAL A 273 8.32 -9.96 3.95
N THR A 274 9.62 -9.62 3.88
CA THR A 274 10.63 -10.55 3.36
C THR A 274 10.75 -11.82 4.20
N ILE A 275 10.72 -11.70 5.53
CA ILE A 275 10.80 -12.86 6.43
C ILE A 275 9.55 -13.74 6.29
N ALA A 276 8.35 -13.14 6.22
CA ALA A 276 7.10 -13.85 6.00
C ALA A 276 7.05 -14.52 4.62
N GLY A 277 7.47 -13.82 3.58
CA GLY A 277 7.49 -14.32 2.20
C GLY A 277 8.34 -15.57 2.02
N GLN A 278 9.50 -15.69 2.71
CA GLN A 278 10.32 -16.89 2.59
C GLN A 278 9.72 -18.14 3.26
N ARG A 279 8.65 -18.01 4.05
CA ARG A 279 8.17 -19.07 4.95
C ARG A 279 7.09 -19.97 4.35
N GLY A 280 6.97 -20.04 3.01
CA GLY A 280 6.14 -21.02 2.33
C GLY A 280 6.52 -22.46 2.67
N ASN A 281 5.53 -23.34 2.90
CA ASN A 281 5.74 -24.77 3.12
C ASN A 281 4.80 -25.58 2.23
N PHE A 282 5.37 -26.29 1.25
CA PHE A 282 4.62 -27.08 0.27
C PHE A 282 3.59 -26.20 -0.47
N GLU A 283 2.30 -26.56 -0.49
CA GLU A 283 1.27 -25.89 -1.29
C GLU A 283 0.75 -24.55 -0.72
N LEU A 284 1.24 -24.08 0.43
CA LEU A 284 0.72 -22.85 1.05
C LEU A 284 1.78 -22.05 1.82
N ASN A 285 1.75 -20.73 1.65
CA ASN A 285 2.34 -19.78 2.60
C ASN A 285 1.31 -19.38 3.67
N VAL A 286 1.69 -19.54 4.93
CA VAL A 286 0.85 -19.29 6.11
C VAL A 286 1.39 -18.14 6.97
N MET A 287 1.99 -17.12 6.33
CA MET A 287 2.56 -15.94 6.99
C MET A 287 2.24 -14.66 6.23
#